data_AF-S4PV46-F1
#
_entry.id   AF-S4PV46-F1
#
_cell.length_a   1.000
_cell.length_b   1.000
_cell.length_c   1.000
_cell.angle_alpha   90.00
_cell.angle_beta   90.00
_cell.angle_gamma   90.00
#
_symmetry.space_group_name_H-M   'P 1'
#
loop_
_entity.id
_entity.type
_entity.pdbx_description
1 polymer ?
#
loop_
_entity_poly.entity_id
_entity_poly.type
_entity_poly.pdbx_seq_one_letter_code
_entity_poly.pdbx_strand_id
1 'polypeptide(L)' 'MDNRRKFSSNNDKDREDVPVYSRLFIVCDRDLKDEHFRESFSQFGTIEDIRIPCDHNTGKPKGVVFIKYSKTSEAA' A
#
# COMPACT_ATOMS: atom_id res chain seq x y z
N MET A 1 -27.39 19.72 -12.50
CA MET A 1 -26.25 19.34 -13.38
C MET A 1 -25.36 18.45 -12.52
N ASP A 2 -25.72 17.19 -12.44
CA ASP A 2 -25.28 16.31 -11.36
C ASP A 2 -24.35 15.29 -12.01
N ASN A 3 -23.06 15.59 -11.98
CA ASN A 3 -22.03 14.73 -12.55
C ASN A 3 -21.86 13.50 -11.66
N ARG A 4 -22.72 12.51 -11.92
CA ARG A 4 -22.61 11.10 -11.52
C ARG A 4 -21.20 10.63 -11.87
N ARG A 5 -20.31 10.60 -10.87
CA ARG A 5 -19.03 9.89 -10.95
C ARG A 5 -19.37 8.43 -11.25
N LYS A 6 -19.20 8.04 -12.51
CA LYS A 6 -19.21 6.67 -13.01
C LYS A 6 -18.17 5.87 -12.20
N PHE A 7 -18.63 5.16 -11.17
CA PHE A 7 -17.92 3.98 -10.71
C PHE A 7 -18.32 2.85 -11.67
N SER A 8 -17.54 2.73 -12.74
CA SER A 8 -17.67 1.63 -13.69
C SER A 8 -16.77 0.49 -13.25
N SER A 9 -17.32 -0.72 -13.40
CA SER A 9 -16.67 -2.03 -13.53
C SER A 9 -16.54 -2.90 -12.28
N ASN A 10 -17.45 -3.88 -12.27
CA ASN A 10 -17.28 -5.19 -11.70
C ASN A 10 -16.02 -5.88 -12.26
N ASN A 11 -15.35 -6.69 -11.42
CA ASN A 11 -14.38 -7.76 -11.75
C ASN A 11 -12.85 -7.50 -11.84
N ASP A 12 -12.29 -6.47 -11.20
CA ASP A 12 -10.82 -6.25 -11.18
C ASP A 12 -10.14 -6.45 -9.81
N LYS A 13 -10.87 -6.83 -8.74
CA LYS A 13 -10.29 -6.91 -7.38
C LYS A 13 -9.39 -8.13 -7.12
N ASP A 14 -9.51 -9.21 -7.89
CA ASP A 14 -8.71 -10.44 -7.73
C ASP A 14 -7.34 -10.38 -8.43
N ARG A 15 -7.14 -9.43 -9.36
CA ARG A 15 -5.86 -9.29 -10.09
C ARG A 15 -4.82 -8.46 -9.36
N GLU A 16 -5.26 -7.65 -8.40
CA GLU A 16 -4.39 -6.71 -7.69
C GLU A 16 -3.46 -7.39 -6.67
N ASP A 17 -3.78 -8.64 -6.30
CA ASP A 17 -3.01 -9.51 -5.40
C ASP A 17 -2.16 -10.55 -6.15
N VAL A 18 -1.95 -10.38 -7.46
CA VAL A 18 -0.91 -11.11 -8.19
C VAL A 18 0.35 -10.23 -8.20
N PRO A 19 1.49 -10.70 -7.66
CA PRO A 19 1.74 -12.04 -7.13
C PRO A 19 1.21 -12.26 -5.69
N VAL A 20 0.62 -13.44 -5.43
CA VAL A 20 -0.02 -13.81 -4.15
C VAL A 20 1.01 -13.81 -3.02
N TYR A 21 0.80 -13.09 -1.91
CA TYR A 21 1.76 -12.91 -0.79
C TYR A 21 2.82 -11.81 -0.95
N SER A 22 2.70 -10.91 -1.94
CA SER A 22 3.69 -9.83 -2.13
C SER A 22 3.42 -8.58 -1.28
N ARG A 23 2.48 -8.63 -0.32
CA ARG A 23 2.06 -7.46 0.47
C ARG A 23 2.45 -7.63 1.94
N LEU A 24 3.32 -6.75 2.42
CA LEU A 24 3.69 -6.65 3.83
C LEU A 24 2.76 -5.69 4.57
N PHE A 25 2.41 -6.06 5.81
CA PHE A 25 1.74 -5.20 6.78
C PHE A 25 2.71 -4.88 7.92
N ILE A 26 3.00 -3.59 8.13
CA ILE A 26 3.99 -3.13 9.09
C ILE A 26 3.30 -2.19 10.07
N VAL A 27 3.48 -2.43 11.36
CA VAL A 27 3.09 -1.50 12.42
C VAL A 27 4.30 -0.65 12.75
N CYS A 28 4.14 0.67 12.68
CA CYS A 28 5.24 1.64 12.74
C CYS A 28 4.81 2.89 13.51
N ASP A 29 5.78 3.72 13.86
CA ASP A 29 5.49 5.01 14.49
C ASP A 29 4.82 5.98 13.50
N ARG A 30 4.13 6.98 14.05
CA ARG A 30 3.34 7.96 13.30
C ARG A 30 4.22 9.00 12.59
N ASP A 31 5.48 9.12 12.96
CA ASP A 31 6.42 10.02 12.30
C ASP A 31 7.04 9.43 11.02
N LEU A 32 6.80 8.15 10.73
CA LEU A 32 7.35 7.50 9.55
C LEU A 32 6.51 7.79 8.29
N LYS A 33 7.22 8.07 7.20
CA LYS A 33 6.70 8.45 5.87
C LYS A 33 7.13 7.43 4.82
N ASP A 34 6.44 7.42 3.68
CA ASP A 34 6.72 6.53 2.55
C ASP A 34 8.19 6.50 2.14
N GLU A 35 8.91 7.63 2.17
CA GLU A 35 10.34 7.68 1.85
C GLU A 35 11.20 6.80 2.76
N HIS A 36 10.93 6.78 4.08
CA HIS A 36 11.67 5.94 5.02
C HIS A 36 11.48 4.46 4.74
N PHE A 37 10.26 4.07 4.40
CA PHE A 37 9.96 2.70 4.00
C PHE A 37 10.62 2.38 2.67
N ARG A 38 10.50 3.26 1.67
CA ARG A 38 11.07 3.04 0.36
C ARG A 38 12.58 2.86 0.42
N GLU A 39 13.28 3.70 1.17
CA GLU A 39 14.74 3.59 1.34
C GLU A 39 15.12 2.30 2.09
N SER A 40 14.43 1.99 3.19
CA SER A 40 14.73 0.82 4.01
C SER A 40 14.36 -0.50 3.34
N PHE A 41 13.28 -0.52 2.55
CA PHE A 41 12.70 -1.73 1.96
C PHE A 41 13.11 -1.94 0.50
N SER A 42 13.65 -0.92 -0.17
CA SER A 42 14.21 -1.05 -1.53
C SER A 42 15.41 -1.99 -1.58
N GLN A 43 16.08 -2.27 -0.45
CA GLN A 43 17.17 -3.24 -0.42
C GLN A 43 16.68 -4.69 -0.51
N PHE A 44 15.44 -4.96 -0.07
CA PHE A 44 14.87 -6.32 -0.06
C PHE A 44 14.17 -6.66 -1.37
N GLY A 45 13.75 -5.65 -2.14
CA GLY A 45 13.18 -5.86 -3.44
C GLY A 45 12.57 -4.62 -4.08
N THR A 46 11.97 -4.80 -5.25
CA THR A 46 11.30 -3.71 -5.97
C THR A 46 9.91 -3.46 -5.40
N ILE A 47 9.75 -2.32 -4.73
CA ILE A 47 8.48 -1.86 -4.20
C ILE A 47 7.60 -1.32 -5.33
N GLU A 48 6.41 -1.88 -5.50
CA GLU A 48 5.38 -1.40 -6.43
C GLU A 48 4.56 -0.27 -5.84
N ASP A 49 4.12 -0.44 -4.59
CA ASP A 49 3.15 0.45 -3.95
C ASP A 49 3.40 0.54 -2.45
N ILE A 50 3.28 1.73 -1.88
CA ILE A 50 3.31 1.98 -0.45
C ILE A 50 2.05 2.73 -0.08
N ARG A 51 1.36 2.27 0.96
CA ARG A 51 0.12 2.86 1.42
C ARG A 51 0.13 3.03 2.94
N ILE A 52 0.06 4.29 3.36
CA ILE A 52 0.00 4.68 4.76
C ILE A 52 -1.41 5.21 5.05
N PRO A 53 -2.34 4.38 5.58
CA PRO A 53 -3.65 4.88 5.93
C PRO A 53 -3.58 5.84 7.12
N CYS A 54 -3.97 7.08 6.85
CA CYS A 54 -4.20 8.09 7.87
C CYS A 54 -5.65 8.06 8.35
N ASP A 55 -5.84 8.40 9.63
CA ASP A 55 -7.16 8.59 10.18
C ASP A 55 -7.81 9.83 9.55
N HIS A 56 -9.01 9.67 9.00
CA HIS A 56 -9.70 10.73 8.26
C HIS A 56 -10.21 11.86 9.17
N ASN A 57 -10.40 11.61 10.46
CA ASN A 57 -10.89 12.62 11.40
C ASN A 57 -9.75 13.48 11.94
N THR A 58 -8.58 12.89 12.20
CA THR A 58 -7.44 13.62 12.79
C THR A 58 -6.34 13.95 11.79
N GLY A 59 -6.40 13.38 10.57
CA GLY A 59 -5.32 13.47 9.57
C GLY A 59 -4.01 12.81 10.01
N LYS A 60 -4.02 12.08 11.13
CA LYS A 60 -2.81 11.47 11.71
C LYS A 60 -2.64 10.05 11.18
N PRO A 61 -1.43 9.62 10.87
CA PRO A 61 -1.17 8.24 10.47
C PRO A 61 -1.58 7.29 11.60
N LYS A 62 -2.18 6.16 11.23
CA LYS A 62 -2.62 5.13 12.19
C LYS A 62 -1.47 4.28 12.73
N GLY A 63 -0.24 4.54 12.32
CA GLY A 63 0.93 3.74 12.68
C GLY A 63 0.93 2.37 11.98
N VAL A 64 0.34 2.31 10.79
CA VAL A 64 0.29 1.11 9.96
C VAL A 64 0.66 1.47 8.53
N VAL A 65 1.40 0.58 7.88
CA VAL A 65 1.86 0.75 6.50
C VAL A 65 1.71 -0.57 5.76
N PHE A 66 1.25 -0.46 4.51
CA PHE A 66 1.15 -1.57 3.58
C PHE A 66 2.17 -1.35 2.47
N ILE A 67 3.05 -2.32 2.25
CA ILE A 67 4.04 -2.29 1.17
C ILE A 67 3.74 -3.45 0.23
N LYS A 68 3.59 -3.18 -1.07
CA LYS A 68 3.46 -4.20 -2.10
C LYS A 68 4.77 -4.29 -2.89
N TYR A 69 5.31 -5.50 -3.01
CA TYR A 69 6.44 -5.81 -3.86
C TYR A 69 6.02 -6.30 -5.25
N SER A 70 6.92 -6.13 -6.21
CA SER A 70 6.72 -6.54 -7.62
C SER A 70 6.74 -8.06 -7.80
N LYS A 71 7.46 -8.80 -6.95
CA LYS A 71 7.51 -10.26 -7.01
C LYS A 71 7.28 -10.91 -5.66
N THR A 72 6.63 -12.07 -5.70
CA THR A 72 6.38 -12.92 -4.55
C THR A 72 7.65 -13.40 -3.85
N SER A 73 8.68 -13.70 -4.64
CA SER A 73 9.94 -14.25 -4.14
C SER A 73 10.75 -13.25 -3.30
N GLU A 74 10.44 -11.96 -3.39
CA GLU A 74 11.13 -10.88 -2.66
C GLU A 74 10.48 -10.59 -1.29
N ALA A 75 9.30 -11.17 -1.00
CA ALA A 75 8.55 -10.95 0.24
C ALA A 75 8.66 -12.09 1.28
N ALA A 76 9.41 -13.16 0.96
CA ALA A 76 9.53 -14.38 1.75
C ALA A 76 10.77 -14.41 2.66
#